data_AF-A0A6L5X3N7-F1
#
_entry.id   AF-A0A6L5X3N7-F1
#
_cell.length_a   1.000
_cell.length_b   1.000
_cell.length_c   1.000
_cell.angle_alpha   90.00
_cell.angle_beta   90.00
_cell.angle_gamma   90.00
#
_symmetry.space_group_name_H-M   'P 1'
#
loop_
_entity.id
_entity.type
_entity.pdbx_description
1 polymer ?
#
loop_
_entity_poly.entity_id
_entity_poly.type
_entity_poly.pdbx_seq_one_letter_code
_entity_poly.pdbx_strand_id
1 'polypeptide(L)'
;MDNYFIENLETGKLELHFEKAAYTALSDEQKSAIKGAFLWGRHSGCWISRCKRPNLYYPREIAKSIGLEDAGKTGEKMSFAEQMQQKAERADRRADRYEGYADNAAARGETLQKPIRDMHGDIAFFTQPNINTNAGRSFTNRRNKMFAAFDKGFEEFRKSAYWKDRAAAARTTAGQAELKDRAFVSRRIAERERDIRALKRGIESNEKMLQEMNAGKTFSNYAGEPYTAEKNPGMA
;
A
#
# COMPACT_ATOMS: atom_id res chain seq x y z
N MET A 1 18.98 21.13 5.40
CA MET A 1 17.87 21.29 4.42
C MET A 1 16.61 20.99 5.17
N ASP A 2 15.79 22.01 5.43
CA ASP A 2 14.68 21.87 6.37
C ASP A 2 13.36 21.55 5.65
N ASN A 3 13.27 21.88 4.35
CA ASN A 3 12.14 21.54 3.48
C ASN A 3 12.65 21.15 2.09
N TYR A 4 12.55 19.88 1.74
CA TYR A 4 13.09 19.36 0.49
C TYR A 4 12.27 18.20 -0.04
N PHE A 5 12.48 17.87 -1.30
CA PHE A 5 12.03 16.61 -1.87
C PHE A 5 13.21 15.77 -2.34
N ILE A 6 13.07 14.46 -2.24
CA ILE A 6 14.12 13.52 -2.64
C ILE A 6 13.53 12.33 -3.38
N GLU A 7 14.27 11.82 -4.36
CA GLU A 7 13.89 10.63 -5.07
C GLU A 7 14.54 9.38 -4.45
N ASN A 8 13.73 8.54 -3.83
CA ASN A 8 14.17 7.29 -3.23
C ASN A 8 14.26 6.20 -4.32
N LEU A 9 15.50 5.79 -4.64
CA LEU A 9 15.78 4.82 -5.70
C LEU A 9 15.37 3.39 -5.33
N GLU A 10 15.36 3.06 -4.05
CA GLU A 10 14.90 1.76 -3.56
C GLU A 10 13.41 1.59 -3.82
N THR A 11 12.62 2.61 -3.48
CA THR A 11 11.15 2.53 -3.63
C THR A 11 10.67 2.97 -5.02
N GLY A 12 11.50 3.73 -5.73
CA GLY A 12 11.20 4.38 -7.00
C GLY A 12 10.20 5.53 -6.86
N LYS A 13 10.13 6.17 -5.69
CA LYS A 13 9.13 7.20 -5.34
C LYS A 13 9.79 8.52 -4.97
N LEU A 14 8.98 9.59 -5.06
CA LEU A 14 9.35 10.90 -4.55
C LEU A 14 8.88 11.03 -3.10
N GLU A 15 9.73 11.56 -2.25
CA GLU A 15 9.44 11.83 -0.84
C GLU A 15 9.54 13.34 -0.59
N LEU A 16 8.54 13.92 0.08
CA LEU A 16 8.58 15.31 0.54
C LEU A 16 8.80 15.33 2.04
N HIS A 17 9.83 16.06 2.44
CA HIS A 17 10.24 16.28 3.81
C HIS A 17 9.98 17.74 4.16
N PHE A 18 9.28 17.95 5.28
CA PHE A 18 8.88 19.28 5.75
C PHE A 18 9.21 19.42 7.22
N GLU A 19 9.61 20.63 7.61
CA GLU A 19 9.40 21.07 8.98
C GLU A 19 7.89 21.27 9.24
N LYS A 20 7.43 20.91 10.45
CA LYS A 20 6.02 21.00 10.82
C LYS A 20 5.46 22.42 10.63
N ALA A 21 6.25 23.45 10.96
CA ALA A 21 5.85 24.84 10.79
C ALA A 21 5.63 25.20 9.32
N ALA A 22 6.57 24.82 8.45
CA ALA A 22 6.49 25.04 7.01
C ALA A 22 5.27 24.37 6.37
N TYR A 23 4.99 23.09 6.69
CA TYR A 23 3.79 22.43 6.19
C TYR A 23 2.50 23.10 6.68
N THR A 24 2.48 23.55 7.93
CA THR A 24 1.30 24.19 8.53
C THR A 24 1.00 25.54 7.86
N ALA A 25 2.04 26.28 7.48
CA ALA A 25 1.95 27.56 6.79
C ALA A 25 1.48 27.48 5.33
N LEU A 26 1.47 26.29 4.71
CA LEU A 26 0.95 26.11 3.36
C LEU A 26 -0.54 26.48 3.26
N SER A 27 -0.91 27.07 2.12
CA SER A 27 -2.31 27.31 1.75
C SER A 27 -3.09 25.99 1.64
N ASP A 28 -4.43 26.09 1.70
CA ASP A 28 -5.28 24.91 1.57
C ASP A 28 -5.21 24.31 0.16
N GLU A 29 -5.03 25.15 -0.88
CA GLU A 29 -4.81 24.71 -2.25
C GLU A 29 -3.52 23.89 -2.38
N GLN A 30 -2.41 24.36 -1.80
CA GLN A 30 -1.14 23.63 -1.80
C GLN A 30 -1.26 22.30 -1.04
N LYS A 31 -1.89 22.30 0.13
CA LYS A 31 -2.16 21.08 0.90
C LYS A 31 -3.04 20.10 0.12
N SER A 32 -4.02 20.60 -0.64
CA SER A 32 -4.89 19.79 -1.49
C SER A 32 -4.11 19.13 -2.64
N ALA A 33 -3.25 19.89 -3.33
CA ALA A 33 -2.38 19.37 -4.38
C ALA A 33 -1.46 18.25 -3.86
N ILE A 34 -0.83 18.43 -2.68
CA ILE A 34 -0.03 17.39 -2.03
C ILE A 34 -0.88 16.14 -1.76
N LYS A 35 -2.05 16.27 -1.15
CA LYS A 35 -2.92 15.12 -0.82
C LYS A 35 -3.41 14.36 -2.07
N GLY A 36 -3.53 15.08 -3.19
CA GLY A 36 -3.85 14.51 -4.50
C GLY A 36 -2.74 13.60 -5.04
N ALA A 37 -1.48 14.03 -4.99
CA ALA A 37 -0.35 13.30 -5.57
C ALA A 37 0.45 12.42 -4.59
N PHE A 38 0.32 12.66 -3.29
CA PHE A 38 1.11 12.04 -2.23
C PHE A 38 0.24 11.40 -1.13
N LEU A 39 0.86 10.53 -0.34
CA LEU A 39 0.31 9.89 0.84
C LEU A 39 1.25 10.08 2.01
N TRP A 40 0.73 10.48 3.17
CA TRP A 40 1.53 10.58 4.38
C TRP A 40 1.97 9.19 4.86
N GLY A 41 3.28 8.96 4.94
CA GLY A 41 3.86 7.74 5.47
C GLY A 41 4.06 7.84 6.97
N ARG A 42 3.17 7.22 7.76
CA ARG A 42 3.26 7.26 9.24
C ARG A 42 4.60 6.77 9.80
N HIS A 43 5.21 5.78 9.17
CA HIS A 43 6.49 5.21 9.61
C HIS A 43 7.71 5.94 9.04
N SER A 44 7.59 6.55 7.86
CA SER A 44 8.67 7.30 7.23
C SER A 44 8.71 8.77 7.67
N GLY A 45 7.61 9.29 8.24
CA GLY A 45 7.51 10.68 8.68
C GLY A 45 7.54 11.69 7.52
N CYS A 46 7.20 11.26 6.30
CA CYS A 46 7.27 12.10 5.10
C CYS A 46 6.08 11.83 4.15
N TRP A 47 5.85 12.73 3.19
CA TRP A 47 4.86 12.53 2.13
C TRP A 47 5.45 11.71 0.99
N ILE A 48 4.84 10.59 0.64
CA ILE A 48 5.34 9.65 -0.38
C ILE A 48 4.44 9.72 -1.62
N SER A 49 5.04 9.85 -2.81
CA SER A 49 4.29 9.92 -4.07
C SER A 49 3.41 8.68 -4.29
N ARG A 50 2.23 8.89 -4.86
CA ARG A 50 1.32 7.79 -5.23
C ARG A 50 1.88 6.98 -6.39
N CYS A 51 2.41 7.66 -7.40
CA CYS A 51 3.08 7.05 -8.54
C CYS A 51 4.55 6.69 -8.22
N LYS A 52 5.15 5.95 -9.13
CA LYS A 52 6.56 5.53 -9.12
C LYS A 52 7.21 5.89 -10.45
N ARG A 53 8.55 5.79 -10.53
CA ARG A 53 9.28 5.80 -11.81
C ARG A 53 8.60 4.90 -12.84
N PRO A 54 8.46 5.35 -14.11
CA PRO A 54 8.94 6.62 -14.67
C PRO A 54 7.99 7.82 -14.50
N ASN A 55 6.83 7.66 -13.87
CA ASN A 55 5.72 8.62 -13.91
C ASN A 55 5.81 9.71 -12.82
N LEU A 56 7.01 10.21 -12.51
CA LEU A 56 7.24 11.15 -11.40
C LEU A 56 7.17 12.63 -11.80
N TYR A 57 6.90 12.94 -13.07
CA TYR A 57 6.83 14.32 -13.56
C TYR A 57 5.87 15.19 -12.74
N TYR A 58 4.60 14.78 -12.64
CA TYR A 58 3.58 15.58 -11.96
C TYR A 58 3.84 15.80 -10.45
N PRO A 59 4.20 14.77 -9.65
CA PRO A 59 4.61 15.00 -8.26
C PRO A 59 5.82 15.93 -8.12
N ARG A 60 6.79 15.85 -9.04
CA ARG A 60 7.98 16.71 -9.02
C ARG A 60 7.61 18.17 -9.30
N GLU A 61 6.67 18.42 -10.21
CA GLU A 61 6.15 19.76 -10.47
C GLU A 61 5.38 20.33 -9.26
N ILE A 62 4.61 19.50 -8.55
CA ILE A 62 3.97 19.92 -7.28
C ILE A 62 5.03 20.29 -6.22
N ALA A 63 6.09 19.49 -6.09
CA ALA A 63 7.14 19.78 -5.11
C ALA A 63 7.84 21.12 -5.41
N LYS A 64 8.16 21.38 -6.68
CA LYS A 64 8.76 22.64 -7.13
C LYS A 64 7.82 23.83 -6.95
N SER A 65 6.54 23.70 -7.28
CA SER A 65 5.58 24.81 -7.18
C SER A 65 5.32 25.26 -5.73
N ILE A 66 5.60 24.39 -4.77
CA ILE A 66 5.52 24.67 -3.34
C ILE A 66 6.85 25.21 -2.77
N GLY A 67 7.89 25.29 -3.61
CA GLY A 67 9.20 25.84 -3.24
C GLY A 67 10.10 24.88 -2.46
N LEU A 68 9.88 23.56 -2.59
CA LEU A 68 10.78 22.57 -1.98
C LEU A 68 12.08 22.47 -2.78
N GLU A 69 13.20 22.36 -2.05
CA GLU A 69 14.52 22.14 -2.66
C GLU A 69 14.65 20.70 -3.19
N ASP A 70 15.30 20.53 -4.33
CA ASP A 70 15.62 19.21 -4.88
C ASP A 70 16.89 18.66 -4.22
N ALA A 71 16.72 17.71 -3.30
CA ALA A 71 17.83 17.02 -2.65
C ALA A 71 18.41 15.86 -3.49
N GLY A 72 17.97 15.72 -4.75
CA GLY A 72 18.48 14.72 -5.68
C GLY A 72 17.93 13.32 -5.42
N LYS A 73 18.82 12.33 -5.43
CA LYS A 73 18.49 10.90 -5.34
C LYS A 73 19.12 10.29 -4.09
N THR A 74 18.41 9.36 -3.45
CA THR A 74 18.91 8.60 -2.28
C THR A 74 18.68 7.11 -2.42
N GLY A 75 19.50 6.33 -1.71
CA GLY A 75 19.49 4.87 -1.75
C GLY A 75 19.94 4.31 -3.10
N GLU A 76 19.81 3.00 -3.24
CA GLU A 76 20.19 2.29 -4.46
C GLU A 76 18.99 1.67 -5.16
N LYS A 77 19.06 1.57 -6.49
CA LYS A 77 18.02 0.91 -7.26
C LYS A 77 18.09 -0.59 -7.00
N MET A 78 17.14 -1.10 -6.22
CA MET A 78 17.01 -2.53 -5.99
C MET A 78 16.85 -3.31 -7.30
N SER A 79 17.54 -4.44 -7.39
CA SER A 79 17.34 -5.44 -8.43
C SER A 79 15.92 -6.01 -8.38
N PHE A 80 15.50 -6.65 -9.48
CA PHE A 80 14.18 -7.30 -9.51
C PHE A 80 14.07 -8.41 -8.45
N ALA A 81 15.14 -9.17 -8.23
CA ALA A 81 15.18 -10.24 -7.23
C ALA A 81 14.99 -9.68 -5.81
N GLU A 82 15.71 -8.61 -5.46
CA GLU A 82 15.58 -7.95 -4.15
C GLU A 82 14.18 -7.36 -3.94
N GLN A 83 13.62 -6.71 -4.96
CA GLN A 83 12.24 -6.20 -4.91
C GLN A 83 11.23 -7.33 -4.65
N MET A 84 11.43 -8.48 -5.30
CA MET A 84 10.58 -9.65 -5.13
C MET A 84 10.75 -10.29 -3.74
N GLN A 85 11.96 -10.30 -3.20
CA GLN A 85 12.21 -10.76 -1.84
C GLN A 85 11.56 -9.84 -0.81
N GLN A 86 11.74 -8.51 -0.91
CA GLN A 86 11.07 -7.58 -0.01
C GLN A 86 9.54 -7.69 -0.09
N LYS A 87 8.98 -7.90 -1.29
CA LYS A 87 7.55 -8.14 -1.47
C LYS A 87 7.13 -9.42 -0.73
N ALA A 88 7.91 -10.49 -0.86
CA ALA A 88 7.66 -11.76 -0.18
C ALA A 88 7.70 -11.62 1.34
N GLU A 89 8.75 -11.03 1.90
CA GLU A 89 8.91 -10.80 3.35
C GLU A 89 7.81 -9.89 3.92
N ARG A 90 7.37 -8.87 3.17
CA ARG A 90 6.24 -8.02 3.59
C ARG A 90 4.92 -8.77 3.55
N ALA A 91 4.73 -9.69 2.60
CA ALA A 91 3.56 -10.53 2.52
C ALA A 91 3.55 -11.58 3.64
N ASP A 92 4.71 -12.15 3.96
CA ASP A 92 4.87 -13.14 5.02
C ASP A 92 4.55 -12.57 6.40
N ARG A 93 5.19 -11.45 6.76
CA ARG A 93 4.85 -10.70 7.99
C ARG A 93 3.39 -10.29 8.07
N ARG A 94 2.72 -10.12 6.93
CA ARG A 94 1.29 -9.80 6.87
C ARG A 94 0.44 -11.04 7.11
N ALA A 95 0.85 -12.20 6.59
CA ALA A 95 0.22 -13.47 6.85
C ALA A 95 0.25 -13.78 8.35
N ASP A 96 1.41 -13.66 9.00
CA ASP A 96 1.55 -13.90 10.45
C ASP A 96 0.57 -13.05 11.28
N ARG A 97 0.42 -11.76 10.93
CA ARG A 97 -0.54 -10.88 11.61
C ARG A 97 -1.98 -11.32 11.41
N TYR A 98 -2.34 -11.76 10.20
CA TYR A 98 -3.69 -12.24 9.92
C TYR A 98 -3.98 -13.57 10.60
N GLU A 99 -3.01 -14.47 10.70
CA GLU A 99 -3.10 -15.69 11.50
C GLU A 99 -3.37 -15.34 12.96
N GLY A 100 -2.60 -14.42 13.55
CA GLY A 100 -2.85 -13.94 14.91
C GLY A 100 -4.24 -13.30 15.09
N TYR A 101 -4.76 -12.56 14.09
CA TYR A 101 -6.13 -12.03 14.14
C TYR A 101 -7.19 -13.14 14.07
N ALA A 102 -6.94 -14.18 13.26
CA ALA A 102 -7.82 -15.32 13.15
C ALA A 102 -7.90 -16.10 14.46
N ASP A 103 -6.77 -16.35 15.10
CA ASP A 103 -6.68 -17.09 16.36
C ASP A 103 -7.36 -16.32 17.49
N ASN A 104 -7.09 -15.01 17.58
CA ASN A 104 -7.75 -14.14 18.56
C ASN A 104 -9.28 -14.06 18.34
N ALA A 105 -9.75 -14.10 17.10
CA ALA A 105 -11.19 -14.15 16.81
C ALA A 105 -11.78 -15.52 17.17
N ALA A 106 -11.10 -16.63 16.87
CA ALA A 106 -11.54 -17.97 17.25
C ALA A 106 -11.64 -18.11 18.78
N ALA A 107 -10.61 -17.70 19.52
CA ALA A 107 -10.60 -17.76 20.98
C ALA A 107 -11.74 -16.93 21.61
N ARG A 108 -12.04 -15.75 21.05
CA ARG A 108 -13.20 -14.94 21.48
C ARG A 108 -14.52 -15.63 21.16
N GLY A 109 -14.65 -16.24 19.99
CA GLY A 109 -15.82 -17.04 19.62
C GLY A 109 -16.08 -18.19 20.59
N GLU A 110 -15.03 -18.96 20.93
CA GLU A 110 -15.10 -20.05 21.90
C GLU A 110 -15.52 -19.57 23.29
N THR A 111 -14.93 -18.45 23.74
CA THR A 111 -15.26 -17.85 25.04
C THR A 111 -16.74 -17.42 25.09
N LEU A 112 -17.26 -16.84 24.01
CA LEU A 112 -18.64 -16.40 23.90
C LEU A 112 -19.65 -17.55 23.87
N GLN A 113 -19.30 -18.67 23.21
CA GLN A 113 -20.18 -19.84 23.13
C GLN A 113 -20.10 -20.76 24.34
N LYS A 114 -18.99 -20.72 25.08
CA LYS A 114 -18.74 -21.58 26.24
C LYS A 114 -19.92 -21.63 27.22
N PRO A 115 -20.56 -20.52 27.64
CA PRO A 115 -21.68 -20.58 28.57
C PRO A 115 -22.87 -21.42 28.07
N ILE A 116 -23.25 -21.32 26.79
CA ILE A 116 -24.33 -22.16 26.22
C ILE A 116 -23.87 -23.61 26.07
N ARG A 117 -22.63 -23.83 25.61
CA ARG A 117 -22.06 -25.17 25.47
C ARG A 117 -21.97 -25.90 26.80
N ASP A 118 -21.66 -25.20 27.89
CA ASP A 118 -21.59 -25.77 29.24
C ASP A 118 -22.98 -26.21 29.75
N MET A 119 -24.09 -25.69 29.20
CA MET A 119 -25.45 -26.14 29.50
C MET A 119 -25.89 -27.33 28.64
N HIS A 120 -25.01 -27.86 27.78
CA HIS A 120 -25.33 -29.02 26.95
C HIS A 120 -25.76 -30.21 27.81
N GLY A 121 -26.92 -30.79 27.50
CA GLY A 121 -27.52 -31.88 28.28
C GLY A 121 -28.48 -31.43 29.38
N ASP A 122 -28.48 -30.15 29.75
CA ASP A 122 -29.51 -29.57 30.63
C ASP A 122 -30.75 -29.21 29.82
N ILE A 123 -31.62 -30.21 29.59
CA ILE A 123 -32.87 -30.02 28.84
C ILE A 123 -33.77 -28.98 29.53
N ALA A 124 -33.75 -28.90 30.86
CA ALA A 124 -34.56 -27.96 31.61
C ALA A 124 -34.15 -26.51 31.31
N PHE A 125 -32.86 -26.22 31.19
CA PHE A 125 -32.38 -24.89 30.80
C PHE A 125 -32.97 -24.40 29.47
N PHE A 126 -33.06 -25.28 28.47
CA PHE A 126 -33.54 -24.95 27.13
C PHE A 126 -35.06 -24.91 27.00
N THR A 127 -35.76 -25.75 27.76
CA THR A 127 -37.20 -25.99 27.56
C THR A 127 -38.11 -25.34 28.59
N GLN A 128 -37.56 -24.88 29.73
CA GLN A 128 -38.38 -24.24 30.76
C GLN A 128 -39.13 -23.02 30.20
N PRO A 129 -40.45 -22.92 30.47
CA PRO A 129 -41.25 -21.80 30.05
C PRO A 129 -40.82 -20.52 30.78
N ASN A 130 -41.08 -19.36 30.16
CA ASN A 130 -40.83 -18.08 30.81
C ASN A 130 -41.86 -17.85 31.92
N ILE A 131 -41.42 -17.96 33.18
CA ILE A 131 -42.27 -17.74 34.35
C ILE A 131 -42.24 -16.26 34.75
N ASN A 132 -43.41 -15.64 34.88
CA ASN A 132 -43.53 -14.21 35.25
C ASN A 132 -43.40 -13.97 36.77
N THR A 133 -42.33 -14.49 37.37
CA THR A 133 -41.91 -14.23 38.75
C THR A 133 -40.57 -13.52 38.76
N ASN A 134 -40.13 -12.98 39.89
CA ASN A 134 -38.83 -12.30 39.97
C ASN A 134 -37.67 -13.24 39.58
N ALA A 135 -37.67 -14.47 40.11
CA ALA A 135 -36.69 -15.50 39.77
C ALA A 135 -36.79 -15.95 38.30
N GLY A 136 -38.03 -16.14 37.79
CA GLY A 136 -38.26 -16.54 36.40
C GLY A 136 -37.77 -15.49 35.39
N ARG A 137 -38.03 -14.21 35.63
CA ARG A 137 -37.52 -13.11 34.79
C ARG A 137 -35.99 -13.03 34.81
N SER A 138 -35.36 -13.21 35.97
CA SER A 138 -33.90 -13.26 36.09
C SER A 138 -33.30 -14.41 35.27
N PHE A 139 -33.90 -15.61 35.35
CA PHE A 139 -33.51 -16.77 34.56
C PHE A 139 -33.67 -16.53 33.05
N THR A 140 -34.83 -16.05 32.60
CA THR A 140 -35.06 -15.70 31.18
C THR A 140 -34.04 -14.68 30.69
N ASN A 141 -33.74 -13.64 31.46
CA ASN A 141 -32.74 -12.64 31.09
C ASN A 141 -31.32 -13.24 30.98
N ARG A 142 -30.93 -14.12 31.91
CA ARG A 142 -29.66 -14.85 31.85
C ARG A 142 -29.59 -15.70 30.58
N ARG A 143 -30.62 -16.49 30.32
CA ARG A 143 -30.70 -17.37 29.14
C ARG A 143 -30.61 -16.55 27.83
N ASN A 144 -31.35 -15.44 27.73
CA ASN A 144 -31.30 -14.56 26.57
C ASN A 144 -29.92 -13.93 26.35
N LYS A 145 -29.23 -13.52 27.42
CA LYS A 145 -27.84 -13.03 27.33
C LYS A 145 -26.89 -14.11 26.83
N MET A 146 -27.06 -15.35 27.29
CA MET A 146 -26.24 -16.49 26.86
C MET A 146 -26.47 -16.81 25.38
N PHE A 147 -27.73 -16.82 24.90
CA PHE A 147 -28.03 -17.00 23.47
C PHE A 147 -27.47 -15.85 22.62
N ALA A 148 -27.65 -14.60 23.03
CA ALA A 148 -27.10 -13.45 22.32
C ALA A 148 -25.55 -13.50 22.26
N ALA A 149 -24.89 -13.98 23.31
CA ALA A 149 -23.44 -14.20 23.29
C ALA A 149 -23.06 -15.34 22.34
N PHE A 150 -23.83 -16.43 22.32
CA PHE A 150 -23.62 -17.56 21.43
C PHE A 150 -23.70 -17.17 19.95
N ASP A 151 -24.69 -16.35 19.58
CA ASP A 151 -24.85 -15.80 18.23
C ASP A 151 -23.65 -14.92 17.82
N LYS A 152 -23.22 -14.03 18.73
CA LYS A 152 -21.99 -13.24 18.53
C LYS A 152 -20.75 -14.11 18.39
N GLY A 153 -20.71 -15.27 19.04
CA GLY A 153 -19.65 -16.25 18.89
C GLY A 153 -19.51 -16.74 17.44
N PHE A 154 -20.63 -16.98 16.75
CA PHE A 154 -20.59 -17.32 15.32
C PHE A 154 -20.06 -16.19 14.45
N GLU A 155 -20.37 -14.94 14.78
CA GLU A 155 -19.79 -13.79 14.07
C GLU A 155 -18.27 -13.72 14.24
N GLU A 156 -17.75 -13.98 15.43
CA GLU A 156 -16.31 -14.05 15.67
C GLU A 156 -15.65 -15.21 14.91
N PHE A 157 -16.31 -16.38 14.79
CA PHE A 157 -15.82 -17.46 13.94
C PHE A 157 -15.80 -17.10 12.45
N ARG A 158 -16.81 -16.36 11.95
CA ARG A 158 -16.80 -15.83 10.58
C ARG A 158 -15.63 -14.84 10.37
N LYS A 159 -15.35 -13.98 11.36
CA LYS A 159 -14.17 -13.10 11.32
C LYS A 159 -12.87 -13.91 11.30
N SER A 160 -12.78 -14.98 12.09
CA SER A 160 -11.63 -15.88 12.08
C SER A 160 -11.40 -16.48 10.69
N ALA A 161 -12.45 -17.05 10.07
CA ALA A 161 -12.39 -17.59 8.72
C ALA A 161 -11.93 -16.53 7.69
N TYR A 162 -12.51 -15.33 7.74
CA TYR A 162 -12.10 -14.21 6.89
C TYR A 162 -10.59 -13.91 7.01
N TRP A 163 -10.06 -13.86 8.23
CA TRP A 163 -8.62 -13.60 8.43
C TRP A 163 -7.74 -14.77 7.98
N LYS A 164 -8.20 -16.02 8.12
CA LYS A 164 -7.49 -17.19 7.57
C LYS A 164 -7.38 -17.14 6.06
N ASP A 165 -8.45 -16.79 5.35
CA ASP A 165 -8.43 -16.65 3.89
C ASP A 165 -7.45 -15.55 3.46
N ARG A 166 -7.42 -14.44 4.20
CA ARG A 166 -6.49 -13.33 3.96
C ARG A 166 -5.03 -13.72 4.26
N ALA A 167 -4.79 -14.52 5.28
CA ALA A 167 -3.48 -15.08 5.59
C ALA A 167 -3.00 -16.01 4.46
N ALA A 168 -3.86 -16.93 4.02
CA ALA A 168 -3.55 -17.86 2.94
C ALA A 168 -3.18 -17.11 1.63
N ALA A 169 -3.96 -16.10 1.25
CA ALA A 169 -3.65 -15.27 0.09
C ALA A 169 -2.29 -14.53 0.23
N ALA A 170 -1.96 -14.07 1.44
CA ALA A 170 -0.68 -13.44 1.73
C ALA A 170 0.49 -14.45 1.67
N ARG A 171 0.32 -15.68 2.17
CA ARG A 171 1.30 -16.78 2.04
C ARG A 171 1.55 -17.15 0.58
N THR A 172 0.49 -17.22 -0.24
CA THR A 172 0.63 -17.44 -1.70
C THR A 172 1.49 -16.37 -2.36
N THR A 173 1.32 -15.10 -1.94
CA THR A 173 2.15 -13.99 -2.42
C THR A 173 3.59 -14.11 -1.92
N ALA A 174 3.79 -14.49 -0.65
CA ALA A 174 5.11 -14.72 -0.06
C ALA A 174 5.88 -15.83 -0.78
N GLY A 175 5.19 -16.91 -1.14
CA GLY A 175 5.74 -18.01 -1.94
C GLY A 175 5.95 -17.68 -3.42
N GLN A 176 5.73 -16.43 -3.83
CA GLN A 176 5.93 -15.92 -5.19
C GLN A 176 5.28 -16.79 -6.27
N ALA A 177 4.06 -17.28 -6.02
CA ALA A 177 3.38 -18.23 -6.91
C ALA A 177 3.29 -17.76 -8.37
N GLU A 178 3.17 -16.45 -8.60
CA GLU A 178 3.16 -15.83 -9.94
C GLU A 178 4.43 -16.12 -10.75
N LEU A 179 5.59 -16.26 -10.10
CA LEU A 179 6.86 -16.56 -10.79
C LEU A 179 6.95 -18.02 -11.25
N LYS A 180 6.09 -18.89 -10.73
CA LYS A 180 5.97 -20.29 -11.16
C LYS A 180 5.03 -20.44 -12.37
N ASP A 181 4.21 -19.43 -12.66
CA ASP A 181 3.37 -19.39 -13.86
C ASP A 181 4.19 -18.96 -15.09
N ARG A 182 4.43 -19.91 -15.99
CA ARG A 182 5.13 -19.66 -17.25
C ARG A 182 4.50 -18.52 -18.06
N ALA A 183 3.17 -18.47 -18.13
CA ALA A 183 2.47 -17.47 -18.94
C ALA A 183 2.67 -16.06 -18.36
N PHE A 184 2.67 -15.92 -17.04
CA PHE A 184 3.00 -14.66 -16.36
C PHE A 184 4.41 -14.19 -16.66
N VAL A 185 5.40 -15.07 -16.51
CA VAL A 185 6.81 -14.75 -16.76
C VAL A 185 7.02 -14.34 -18.22
N SER A 186 6.45 -15.07 -19.18
CA SER A 186 6.53 -14.72 -20.60
C SER A 186 5.95 -13.35 -20.93
N ARG A 187 4.76 -13.01 -20.39
CA ARG A 187 4.18 -11.67 -20.56
C ARG A 187 5.09 -10.58 -19.99
N ARG A 188 5.72 -10.84 -18.84
CA ARG A 188 6.59 -9.87 -18.19
C ARG A 188 7.88 -9.63 -18.97
N ILE A 189 8.46 -10.67 -19.54
CA ILE A 189 9.62 -10.56 -20.45
C ILE A 189 9.26 -9.69 -21.66
N ALA A 190 8.14 -9.98 -22.32
CA ALA A 190 7.68 -9.23 -23.49
C ALA A 190 7.44 -7.73 -23.19
N GLU A 191 6.93 -7.39 -22.00
CA GLU A 191 6.83 -6.00 -21.54
C GLU A 191 8.20 -5.34 -21.41
N ARG A 192 9.17 -6.00 -20.76
CA ARG A 192 10.52 -5.44 -20.58
C ARG A 192 11.26 -5.28 -21.91
N GLU A 193 11.09 -6.22 -22.84
CA GLU A 193 11.63 -6.10 -24.19
C GLU A 193 11.01 -4.92 -24.96
N ARG A 194 9.71 -4.66 -24.77
CA ARG A 194 9.05 -3.48 -25.33
C ARG A 194 9.62 -2.19 -24.73
N ASP A 195 9.81 -2.14 -23.42
CA ASP A 195 10.38 -0.98 -22.73
C ASP A 195 11.81 -0.70 -23.23
N ILE A 196 12.65 -1.74 -23.33
CA ILE A 196 14.02 -1.62 -23.86
C ILE A 196 14.00 -1.09 -25.30
N ARG A 197 13.11 -1.60 -26.17
CA ARG A 197 12.97 -1.09 -27.54
C ARG A 197 12.49 0.36 -27.60
N ALA A 198 11.64 0.79 -26.68
CA ALA A 198 11.21 2.18 -26.61
C ALA A 198 12.36 3.10 -26.16
N LEU A 199 13.11 2.68 -25.13
CA LEU A 199 14.27 3.42 -24.63
C LEU A 199 15.37 3.54 -25.69
N LYS A 200 15.70 2.46 -26.41
CA LYS A 200 16.68 2.48 -27.50
C LYS A 200 16.31 3.49 -28.59
N ARG A 201 15.06 3.45 -29.07
CA ARG A 201 14.57 4.44 -30.05
C ARG A 201 14.63 5.88 -29.54
N GLY A 202 14.34 6.08 -28.24
CA GLY A 202 14.48 7.39 -27.61
C GLY A 202 15.92 7.88 -27.56
N ILE A 203 16.87 6.99 -27.23
CA ILE A 203 18.31 7.29 -27.24
C ILE A 203 18.77 7.68 -28.64
N GLU A 204 18.49 6.86 -29.66
CA GLU A 204 18.84 7.14 -31.06
C GLU A 204 18.28 8.49 -31.53
N SER A 205 17.03 8.80 -31.19
CA SER A 205 16.40 10.08 -31.52
C SER A 205 17.09 11.25 -30.84
N ASN A 206 17.45 11.11 -29.55
CA ASN A 206 18.13 12.15 -28.79
C ASN A 206 19.57 12.38 -29.30
N GLU A 207 20.29 11.31 -29.64
CA GLU A 207 21.63 11.39 -30.23
C GLU A 207 21.60 12.14 -31.57
N LYS A 208 20.64 11.80 -32.45
CA LYS A 208 20.44 12.52 -33.71
C LYS A 208 20.12 14.00 -33.49
N MET A 209 19.23 14.30 -32.55
CA MET A 209 18.89 15.68 -32.19
C MET A 209 20.13 16.45 -31.71
N LEU A 210 20.97 15.83 -30.88
CA LEU A 210 22.20 16.44 -30.39
C LEU A 210 23.20 16.72 -31.52
N GLN A 211 23.35 15.81 -32.48
CA GLN A 211 24.18 16.03 -33.67
C GLN A 211 23.65 17.20 -34.52
N GLU A 212 22.34 17.28 -34.71
CA GLU A 212 21.69 18.37 -35.43
C GLU A 212 21.85 19.73 -34.73
N MET A 213 21.77 19.74 -33.40
CA MET A 213 22.05 20.92 -32.58
C MET A 213 23.50 21.39 -32.72
N ASN A 214 24.46 20.47 -32.69
CA ASN A 214 25.87 20.78 -32.91
C ASN A 214 26.14 21.32 -34.33
N ALA A 215 25.32 20.94 -35.31
CA ALA A 215 25.36 21.48 -36.67
C ALA A 215 24.63 22.83 -36.82
N GLY A 216 24.14 23.43 -35.73
CA GLY A 216 23.53 24.76 -35.70
C GLY A 216 22.01 24.80 -35.84
N LYS A 217 21.31 23.65 -35.84
CA LYS A 217 19.84 23.63 -35.82
C LYS A 217 19.32 23.90 -34.41
N THR A 218 18.33 24.80 -34.32
CA THR A 218 17.64 25.10 -33.06
C THR A 218 16.36 24.29 -32.94
N PHE A 219 16.12 23.69 -31.78
CA PHE A 219 14.88 23.00 -31.45
C PHE A 219 14.20 23.71 -30.29
N SER A 220 12.87 23.68 -30.25
CA SER A 220 12.07 24.27 -29.16
C SER A 220 11.18 23.23 -28.49
N ASN A 221 10.91 23.44 -27.20
CA ASN A 221 9.98 22.63 -26.43
C ASN A 221 8.51 23.02 -26.74
N TYR A 222 7.55 22.33 -26.11
CA TYR A 222 6.12 22.63 -26.28
C TYR A 222 5.73 24.05 -25.84
N ALA A 223 6.48 24.65 -24.92
CA ALA A 223 6.29 26.03 -24.46
C ALA A 223 6.99 27.07 -25.37
N GLY A 224 7.64 26.64 -26.45
CA GLY A 224 8.36 27.51 -27.39
C GLY A 224 9.75 27.93 -26.92
N GLU A 225 10.23 27.46 -25.77
CA GLU A 225 11.58 27.75 -25.30
C GLU A 225 12.60 26.89 -26.04
N PRO A 226 13.78 27.43 -26.39
CA PRO A 226 14.82 26.66 -27.06
C PRO A 226 15.37 25.56 -26.14
N TYR A 227 15.55 24.36 -26.70
CA TYR A 227 16.32 23.30 -26.06
C TYR A 227 17.77 23.77 -25.95
N THR A 228 18.32 23.75 -24.73
CA THR A 228 19.75 23.93 -24.48
C THR A 228 20.33 22.57 -24.09
N ALA A 229 21.58 22.29 -24.48
CA ALA A 229 22.23 21.00 -24.22
C ALA A 229 22.24 20.62 -22.72
N GLU A 230 22.15 21.62 -21.83
CA GLU A 230 22.13 21.47 -20.37
C GLU A 230 20.73 21.29 -19.75
N LYS A 231 19.64 21.73 -20.41
CA LYS A 231 18.26 21.72 -19.84
C LYS A 231 17.48 20.43 -20.07
N ASN A 232 18.11 19.29 -20.39
CA ASN A 232 17.40 18.02 -20.49
C ASN A 232 17.59 17.17 -19.22
N PRO A 233 16.75 17.33 -18.18
CA PRO A 233 16.86 16.58 -16.93
C PRO A 233 16.54 15.08 -17.08
N GLY A 234 16.29 14.59 -18.30
CA GLY A 234 16.16 13.17 -18.61
C GLY A 234 17.47 12.42 -18.85
N MET A 235 18.62 13.10 -18.81
CA MET A 235 19.96 12.51 -19.07
C MET A 235 20.81 12.26 -17.81
N ALA A 236 20.20 12.03 -16.64
CA ALA A 236 20.89 11.57 -15.43
C ALA A 236 20.06 10.62 -14.57
#